data_AF-A0A2J0MDF1-F1
#
_entry.id   AF-A0A2J0MDF1-F1
#
_cell.length_a   1.000
_cell.length_b   1.000
_cell.length_c   1.000
_cell.angle_alpha   90.00
_cell.angle_beta   90.00
_cell.angle_gamma   90.00
#
_symmetry.space_group_name_H-M   'P 1'
#
loop_
_entity.id
_entity.type
_entity.pdbx_description
1 polymer ?
#
loop_
_entity_poly.entity_id
_entity_poly.type
_entity_poly.pdbx_seq_one_letter_code
_entity_poly.pdbx_strand_id
1 'polypeptide(L)'
;MFMRKTGFIQLEKNIAHRLRADVLLEGSGIWRRNRRCNLSLTGFTLLEIMVSTVILALLASGIFSVLVSSRYLVARSKTRVAAVEIARAEIERMRSLVDADTFYTSGLFKATGAWRAWNTTSYPSYRVRYRVDKGAGNAAYRKVTVQVAWNDTTI
;
A
#
# COMPACT_ATOMS: atom_id res chain seq x y z
N MET A 1 -14.73 12.38 28.20
CA MET A 1 -15.62 12.19 27.03
C MET A 1 -15.39 10.78 26.49
N PHE A 2 -16.19 9.83 26.97
CA PHE A 2 -15.98 8.39 26.80
C PHE A 2 -16.82 7.88 25.61
N MET A 3 -16.15 7.27 24.63
CA MET A 3 -16.75 6.86 23.36
C MET A 3 -17.02 5.34 23.35
N ARG A 4 -18.25 4.99 22.97
CA ARG A 4 -18.91 3.69 23.08
C ARG A 4 -18.18 2.58 22.30
N LYS A 5 -17.83 1.48 23.00
CA LYS A 5 -17.46 0.17 22.45
C LYS A 5 -18.50 -0.86 22.89
N THR A 6 -19.62 -1.00 22.17
CA THR A 6 -20.63 -2.04 22.50
C THR A 6 -21.36 -2.65 21.31
N GLY A 7 -21.01 -2.31 20.06
CA GLY A 7 -21.76 -2.78 18.88
C GLY A 7 -21.33 -4.12 18.27
N PHE A 8 -20.12 -4.61 18.54
CA PHE A 8 -19.53 -5.69 17.71
C PHE A 8 -19.75 -7.12 18.25
N ILE A 9 -20.20 -7.28 19.50
CA ILE A 9 -20.29 -8.60 20.16
C ILE A 9 -21.66 -9.26 19.97
N GLN A 10 -22.69 -8.52 19.51
CA GLN A 10 -24.03 -9.07 19.32
C GLN A 10 -24.23 -9.80 17.96
N LEU A 11 -23.34 -9.61 16.98
CA LEU A 11 -23.51 -10.24 15.67
C LEU A 11 -23.03 -11.70 15.60
N GLU A 12 -22.06 -12.11 16.44
CA GLU A 12 -21.52 -13.47 16.41
C GLU A 12 -22.44 -14.53 17.03
N LYS A 13 -23.34 -14.15 17.95
CA LYS A 13 -24.23 -15.12 18.60
C LYS A 13 -25.36 -15.63 17.70
N ASN A 14 -25.71 -14.90 16.64
CA ASN A 14 -26.83 -15.24 15.76
C ASN A 14 -26.45 -16.19 14.60
N ILE A 15 -25.16 -16.40 14.34
CA ILE A 15 -24.70 -17.30 13.27
C ILE A 15 -24.53 -18.74 13.79
N ALA A 16 -24.20 -18.93 15.07
CA ALA A 16 -23.98 -20.25 15.67
C ALA A 16 -25.25 -21.11 15.78
N HIS A 17 -26.45 -20.51 15.80
CA HIS A 17 -27.71 -21.26 15.93
C HIS A 17 -28.28 -21.76 14.60
N ARG A 18 -27.76 -21.32 13.44
CA ARG A 18 -28.23 -21.78 12.12
C ARG A 18 -27.43 -22.96 11.54
N LEU A 19 -26.32 -23.35 12.17
CA LEU A 19 -25.48 -24.47 11.71
C LEU A 19 -25.81 -25.83 12.38
N ARG A 20 -26.86 -25.90 13.21
CA ARG A 20 -27.20 -27.11 13.98
C ARG A 20 -28.45 -27.86 13.52
N ALA A 21 -29.16 -27.37 12.48
CA ALA A 21 -30.40 -27.98 12.02
C ALA A 21 -30.22 -28.99 10.86
N ASP A 22 -29.08 -28.98 10.16
CA ASP A 22 -28.91 -29.79 8.93
C ASP A 22 -28.22 -31.16 9.17
N VAL A 23 -28.00 -31.57 10.43
CA VAL A 23 -27.21 -32.78 10.76
C VAL A 23 -28.08 -34.00 11.14
N LEU A 24 -29.41 -33.89 11.20
CA LEU A 24 -30.25 -34.97 11.75
C LEU A 24 -31.46 -35.40 10.91
N LEU A 25 -31.38 -35.35 9.58
CA LEU A 25 -32.34 -36.05 8.72
C LEU A 25 -31.65 -36.59 7.46
N GLU A 26 -31.11 -37.81 7.52
CA GLU A 26 -31.26 -38.84 6.46
C GLU A 26 -30.44 -40.10 6.80
N GLY A 27 -30.85 -40.74 7.90
CA GLY A 27 -30.67 -42.18 8.05
C GLY A 27 -31.87 -42.90 7.44
N SER A 28 -31.83 -43.20 6.15
CA SER A 28 -32.65 -44.26 5.56
C SER A 28 -31.97 -44.83 4.32
N GLY A 29 -31.63 -46.11 4.42
CA GLY A 29 -30.77 -46.82 3.47
C GLY A 29 -31.29 -46.78 2.03
N ILE A 30 -30.42 -46.31 1.14
CA ILE A 30 -30.56 -46.49 -0.30
C ILE A 30 -29.33 -47.25 -0.78
N TRP A 31 -29.55 -48.55 -0.96
CA TRP A 31 -28.92 -49.46 -1.92
C TRP A 31 -27.46 -49.17 -2.32
N ARG A 32 -26.57 -50.03 -1.81
CA ARG A 32 -25.32 -50.39 -2.49
C ARG A 32 -25.60 -50.70 -3.97
N ARG A 33 -25.26 -49.77 -4.85
CA ARG A 33 -24.71 -50.12 -6.16
C ARG A 33 -23.26 -49.70 -6.16
N ASN A 34 -22.43 -50.66 -5.79
CA ASN A 34 -20.99 -50.62 -6.03
C ASN A 34 -20.81 -50.71 -7.56
N ARG A 35 -21.09 -49.60 -8.26
CA ARG A 35 -20.63 -49.42 -9.63
C ARG A 35 -19.12 -49.39 -9.51
N ARG A 36 -18.50 -50.55 -9.75
CA ARG A 36 -17.13 -50.59 -10.22
C ARG A 36 -17.14 -49.81 -11.52
N CYS A 37 -16.96 -48.51 -11.42
CA CYS A 37 -16.47 -47.72 -12.52
C CYS A 37 -15.11 -48.35 -12.79
N ASN A 38 -15.05 -49.22 -13.79
CA ASN A 38 -13.82 -49.39 -14.54
C ASN A 38 -13.50 -47.96 -14.99
N LEU A 39 -12.70 -47.24 -14.20
CA LEU A 39 -11.82 -46.22 -14.72
C LEU A 39 -10.98 -47.01 -15.71
N SER A 40 -11.48 -47.12 -16.94
CA SER A 40 -10.64 -47.51 -18.04
C SER A 40 -9.46 -46.57 -17.90
N LEU A 41 -8.29 -47.15 -17.65
CA LEU A 41 -7.01 -46.50 -17.82
C LEU A 41 -6.87 -46.26 -19.33
N THR A 42 -7.78 -45.48 -19.91
CA THR A 42 -7.61 -44.79 -21.17
C THR A 42 -6.48 -43.84 -20.87
N GLY A 43 -5.27 -44.27 -21.23
CA GLY A 43 -4.04 -43.52 -20.99
C GLY A 43 -4.23 -42.09 -21.47
N PHE A 44 -3.70 -41.14 -20.69
CA PHE A 44 -3.68 -39.73 -21.05
C PHE A 44 -3.34 -39.59 -22.53
N THR A 45 -4.26 -39.03 -23.29
CA THR A 45 -4.00 -38.80 -24.71
C THR A 45 -2.91 -37.74 -24.81
N LEU A 46 -1.96 -37.89 -25.74
CA LEU A 46 -0.90 -36.91 -25.97
C LEU A 46 -1.49 -35.50 -26.17
N LEU A 47 -2.64 -35.43 -26.83
CA LEU A 47 -3.39 -34.20 -27.07
C LEU A 47 -3.84 -33.51 -25.76
N GLU A 48 -4.30 -34.26 -24.77
CA GLU A 48 -4.74 -33.71 -23.48
C GLU A 48 -3.59 -33.03 -22.72
N ILE A 49 -2.38 -33.60 -22.79
CA ILE A 49 -1.18 -33.00 -22.19
C ILE A 49 -0.79 -31.72 -22.95
N MET A 50 -0.88 -31.73 -24.29
CA MET A 50 -0.61 -30.51 -25.09
C MET A 50 -1.59 -29.39 -24.76
N VAL A 51 -2.89 -29.67 -24.65
CA VAL A 51 -3.89 -28.65 -24.29
C VAL A 51 -3.67 -28.17 -22.86
N SER A 52 -3.40 -29.07 -21.92
CA SER A 52 -3.15 -28.73 -20.51
C SER A 52 -1.91 -27.85 -20.35
N THR A 53 -0.82 -28.15 -21.06
CA THR A 53 0.41 -27.34 -21.02
C THR A 53 0.21 -25.94 -21.61
N VAL A 54 -0.58 -25.80 -22.67
CA VAL A 54 -0.94 -24.48 -23.22
C VAL A 54 -1.75 -23.67 -22.22
N ILE A 55 -2.78 -24.26 -21.61
CA ILE A 55 -3.59 -23.58 -20.59
C ILE A 55 -2.72 -23.19 -19.39
N LEU A 56 -1.83 -24.08 -18.94
CA LEU A 56 -0.91 -23.81 -17.84
C LEU A 56 0.05 -22.66 -18.17
N ALA A 57 0.59 -22.61 -19.39
CA ALA A 57 1.48 -21.54 -19.83
C ALA A 57 0.77 -20.18 -19.85
N LEU A 58 -0.49 -20.12 -20.28
CA LEU A 58 -1.30 -18.90 -20.26
C LEU A 58 -1.57 -18.42 -18.83
N LEU A 59 -1.88 -19.33 -17.91
CA LEU A 59 -2.07 -19.00 -16.49
C LEU A 59 -0.78 -18.51 -15.85
N ALA A 60 0.34 -19.18 -16.10
CA ALA A 60 1.65 -18.77 -15.60
C ALA A 60 2.01 -17.36 -16.08
N SER A 61 1.80 -17.06 -17.36
CA SER A 61 2.00 -15.73 -17.95
C SER A 61 1.16 -14.65 -17.25
N GLY A 62 -0.12 -14.93 -16.99
CA GLY A 62 -1.00 -14.03 -16.24
C GLY A 62 -0.47 -13.73 -14.83
N ILE A 63 -0.02 -14.75 -14.11
CA ILE A 63 0.54 -14.59 -12.74
C ILE A 63 1.82 -13.75 -12.78
N PHE A 64 2.73 -14.00 -13.72
CA PHE A 64 3.96 -13.23 -13.84
C PHE A 64 3.69 -11.74 -14.12
N SER A 65 2.71 -11.43 -14.96
CA SER A 65 2.30 -10.05 -15.25
C SER A 65 1.87 -9.31 -13.98
N VAL A 66 1.04 -9.94 -13.13
CA VAL A 66 0.59 -9.37 -11.85
C VAL A 66 1.75 -9.17 -10.88
N LEU A 67 2.68 -10.12 -10.80
CA LEU A 67 3.86 -10.01 -9.93
C LEU A 67 4.77 -8.85 -10.34
N VAL A 68 5.00 -8.67 -11.64
CA VAL A 68 5.79 -7.55 -12.17
C VAL A 68 5.14 -6.21 -11.83
N SER A 69 3.83 -6.07 -12.07
CA SER A 69 3.07 -4.86 -11.72
C SER A 69 3.13 -4.56 -10.21
N SER A 70 2.99 -5.59 -9.38
CA SER A 70 3.05 -5.48 -7.92
C SER A 70 4.42 -4.96 -7.45
N ARG A 71 5.51 -5.39 -8.07
CA ARG A 71 6.87 -4.90 -7.74
C ARG A 71 6.99 -3.39 -7.97
N TYR A 72 6.47 -2.88 -9.08
CA TYR A 72 6.48 -1.44 -9.37
C TYR A 72 5.68 -0.64 -8.34
N LEU A 73 4.50 -1.14 -7.93
CA LEU A 73 3.68 -0.48 -6.91
C LEU A 73 4.38 -0.45 -5.54
N VAL A 74 5.06 -1.53 -5.16
CA VAL A 74 5.84 -1.60 -3.92
C VAL A 74 7.03 -0.64 -3.96
N ALA A 75 7.76 -0.59 -5.08
CA ALA A 75 8.87 0.36 -5.25
C ALA A 75 8.40 1.82 -5.12
N ARG A 76 7.28 2.17 -5.76
CA ARG A 76 6.66 3.51 -5.64
C ARG A 76 6.19 3.82 -4.21
N SER A 77 5.71 2.81 -3.49
CA SER A 77 5.30 2.98 -2.09
C SER A 77 6.51 3.24 -1.19
N LYS A 78 7.61 2.50 -1.38
CA LYS A 78 8.86 2.70 -0.63
C LYS A 78 9.43 4.11 -0.83
N THR A 79 9.46 4.60 -2.07
CA THR A 79 9.95 5.95 -2.38
C THR A 79 9.06 7.03 -1.77
N ARG A 80 7.73 6.83 -1.69
CA ARG A 80 6.83 7.77 -0.99
C ARG A 80 7.10 7.82 0.52
N VAL A 81 7.28 6.67 1.16
CA VAL A 81 7.59 6.61 2.60
C VAL A 81 8.93 7.29 2.88
N ALA A 82 9.97 6.99 2.09
CA ALA A 82 11.26 7.63 2.22
C ALA A 82 11.19 9.16 2.01
N ALA A 83 10.40 9.62 1.04
CA ALA A 83 10.21 11.06 0.81
C ALA A 83 9.56 11.77 2.01
N VAL A 84 8.63 11.11 2.71
CA VAL A 84 8.01 11.66 3.93
C VAL A 84 9.03 11.76 5.06
N GLU A 85 9.86 10.74 5.26
CA GLU A 85 10.91 10.77 6.30
C GLU A 85 11.96 11.85 6.01
N ILE A 86 12.38 12.01 4.76
CA ILE A 86 13.28 13.10 4.34
C ILE A 86 12.62 14.47 4.59
N ALA A 87 11.34 14.63 4.21
CA ALA A 87 10.63 15.88 4.43
C ALA A 87 10.49 16.20 5.92
N ARG A 88 10.23 15.19 6.77
CA ARG A 88 10.18 15.35 8.23
C ARG A 88 11.52 15.80 8.80
N ALA A 89 12.61 15.14 8.40
CA ALA A 89 13.95 15.51 8.84
C ALA A 89 14.29 16.97 8.46
N GLU A 90 13.92 17.40 7.26
CA GLU A 90 14.15 18.77 6.82
C GLU A 90 13.27 19.78 7.58
N ILE A 91 12.00 19.45 7.86
CA ILE A 91 11.12 20.28 8.70
C ILE A 91 11.72 20.43 10.10
N GLU A 92 12.22 19.34 10.70
CA GLU A 92 12.83 19.40 12.03
C GLU A 92 14.11 20.23 12.04
N ARG A 93 14.95 20.09 10.99
CA ARG A 93 16.13 20.93 10.78
C ARG A 93 15.77 22.41 10.63
N MET A 94 14.65 22.73 9.98
CA MET A 94 14.17 24.11 9.90
C MET A 94 13.59 24.60 11.22
N ARG A 95 12.92 23.72 11.97
CA ARG A 95 12.35 24.05 13.27
C ARG A 95 13.42 24.49 14.27
N SER A 96 14.58 23.84 14.28
CA SER A 96 15.68 24.24 15.17
C SER A 96 16.32 25.59 14.80
N LEU A 97 16.08 26.09 13.59
CA LEU A 97 16.60 27.39 13.11
C LEU A 97 15.59 28.53 13.27
N VAL A 98 14.41 28.23 13.80
CA VAL A 98 13.29 29.17 13.94
C VAL A 98 13.08 29.46 15.42
N ASP A 99 13.80 30.47 15.92
CA ASP A 99 13.47 31.09 17.22
C ASP A 99 12.52 32.27 17.01
N ALA A 100 11.64 32.49 17.98
CA ALA A 100 10.66 33.58 17.97
C ALA A 100 11.29 34.97 17.78
N ASP A 101 12.54 35.15 18.21
CA ASP A 101 13.25 36.42 18.13
C ASP A 101 14.07 36.60 16.83
N THR A 102 14.44 35.51 16.14
CA THR A 102 15.36 35.57 14.98
C THR A 102 14.68 35.49 13.62
N PHE A 103 13.34 35.52 13.60
CA PHE A 103 12.52 35.39 12.38
C PHE A 103 12.80 36.43 11.30
N TYR A 104 13.10 37.68 11.69
CA TYR A 104 13.30 38.78 10.74
C TYR A 104 14.77 39.00 10.35
N THR A 105 15.69 38.44 11.14
CA THR A 105 17.14 38.61 10.97
C THR A 105 17.80 37.43 10.27
N SER A 106 17.25 36.22 10.39
CA SER A 106 17.78 35.04 9.72
C SER A 106 17.49 35.06 8.20
N GLY A 107 18.55 34.98 7.39
CA GLY A 107 18.49 35.06 5.92
C GLY A 107 17.68 33.95 5.23
N LEU A 108 17.26 32.93 5.99
CA LEU A 108 16.42 31.83 5.53
C LEU A 108 14.99 32.28 5.17
N PHE A 109 14.48 33.36 5.76
CA PHE A 109 13.06 33.76 5.65
C PHE A 109 12.80 35.07 4.88
N LYS A 110 13.85 35.71 4.33
CA LYS A 110 13.72 37.00 3.60
C LYS A 110 12.88 36.92 2.32
N ALA A 111 12.78 35.75 1.69
CA ALA A 111 11.99 35.53 0.49
C ALA A 111 10.70 34.76 0.81
N THR A 112 9.68 35.46 1.30
CA THR A 112 8.33 34.86 1.45
C THR A 112 7.79 34.52 0.06
N GLY A 113 7.28 33.30 -0.12
CA GLY A 113 6.57 32.91 -1.34
C GLY A 113 7.42 32.38 -2.50
N ALA A 114 8.74 32.38 -2.38
CA ALA A 114 9.64 31.80 -3.37
C ALA A 114 10.14 30.41 -2.93
N TRP A 115 10.24 29.50 -3.90
CA TRP A 115 10.95 28.24 -3.69
C TRP A 115 12.45 28.49 -3.62
N ARG A 116 13.11 27.88 -2.64
CA ARG A 116 14.57 27.80 -2.65
C ARG A 116 15.06 26.89 -3.78
N ALA A 117 16.31 27.10 -4.17
CA ALA A 117 16.99 26.23 -5.12
C ALA A 117 16.98 24.78 -4.60
N TRP A 118 17.01 23.84 -5.55
CA TRP A 118 17.12 22.44 -5.22
C TRP A 118 18.47 22.15 -4.59
N ASN A 119 18.45 21.60 -3.37
CA ASN A 119 19.62 20.98 -2.77
C ASN A 119 19.64 19.53 -3.23
N THR A 120 20.68 19.14 -3.97
CA THR A 120 20.85 17.77 -4.45
C THR A 120 21.74 17.02 -3.48
N THR A 121 21.27 15.88 -2.99
CA THR A 121 22.08 14.99 -2.13
C THR A 121 22.62 13.84 -2.96
N SER A 122 23.91 13.54 -2.80
CA SER A 122 24.53 12.38 -3.44
C SER A 122 24.23 11.13 -2.62
N TYR A 123 23.19 10.40 -3.05
CA TYR A 123 22.84 9.03 -2.64
C TYR A 123 21.91 8.85 -1.41
N PRO A 124 20.71 8.25 -1.58
CA PRO A 124 19.98 8.10 -2.84
C PRO A 124 19.84 9.46 -3.54
N SER A 125 19.83 9.52 -4.87
CA SER A 125 19.77 10.78 -5.60
C SER A 125 18.39 11.41 -5.47
N TYR A 126 18.19 12.18 -4.41
CA TYR A 126 17.01 13.02 -4.23
C TYR A 126 17.43 14.47 -4.17
N ARG A 127 16.47 15.33 -4.50
CA ARG A 127 16.57 16.76 -4.35
C ARG A 127 15.46 17.26 -3.44
N VAL A 128 15.82 18.17 -2.54
CA VAL A 128 14.90 18.82 -1.61
C VAL A 128 14.90 20.30 -1.88
N ARG A 129 13.72 20.90 -1.81
CA ARG A 129 13.56 22.34 -1.71
C ARG A 129 12.46 22.67 -0.72
N TYR A 130 12.51 23.87 -0.18
CA TYR A 130 11.47 24.37 0.69
C TYR A 130 11.04 25.77 0.26
N ARG A 131 9.82 26.13 0.65
CA ARG A 131 9.23 27.46 0.52
C ARG A 131 8.61 27.83 1.86
N VAL A 132 8.79 29.09 2.24
CA VAL A 132 8.18 29.64 3.46
C VAL A 132 7.19 30.73 3.08
N ASP A 133 5.95 30.57 3.54
CA ASP A 133 4.85 31.50 3.34
C ASP A 133 4.42 32.11 4.67
N LYS A 134 3.75 33.27 4.60
CA LYS A 134 3.05 33.84 5.77
C LYS A 134 1.93 32.89 6.20
N GLY A 135 1.83 32.61 7.50
CA GLY A 135 0.69 31.90 8.08
C GLY A 135 -0.57 32.78 8.06
N ALA A 136 -1.74 32.13 8.15
CA ALA A 136 -3.01 32.84 8.22
C ALA A 136 -3.20 33.51 9.61
N GLY A 137 -3.74 34.73 9.63
CA GLY A 137 -4.31 35.35 10.83
C GLY A 137 -3.39 36.15 11.76
N ASN A 138 -2.07 36.02 11.66
CA ASN A 138 -1.08 36.96 12.25
C ASN A 138 0.33 36.51 11.84
N ALA A 139 1.27 37.45 11.71
CA ALA A 139 2.65 37.18 11.27
C ALA A 139 3.47 36.24 12.18
N ALA A 140 2.87 35.78 13.29
CA ALA A 140 3.46 34.90 14.31
C ALA A 140 3.70 33.46 13.82
N TYR A 141 2.93 32.99 12.82
CA TYR A 141 3.12 31.65 12.26
C TYR A 141 3.58 31.71 10.81
N ARG A 142 4.41 30.74 10.43
CA ARG A 142 4.88 30.56 9.05
C ARG A 142 4.48 29.19 8.55
N LYS A 143 3.99 29.15 7.32
CA LYS A 143 3.72 27.90 6.61
C LYS A 143 4.99 27.51 5.89
N VAL A 144 5.52 26.33 6.22
CA VAL A 144 6.67 25.77 5.51
C VAL A 144 6.17 24.64 4.62
N THR A 145 6.47 24.73 3.33
CA THR A 145 6.18 23.69 2.35
C THR A 145 7.50 23.08 1.90
N VAL A 146 7.68 21.79 2.17
CA VAL A 146 8.85 21.02 1.73
C VAL A 146 8.47 20.16 0.54
N GLN A 147 9.32 20.13 -0.47
CA GLN A 147 9.17 19.28 -1.63
C GLN A 147 10.39 18.41 -1.78
N VAL A 148 10.16 17.10 -1.92
CA VAL A 148 11.16 16.08 -2.21
C VAL A 148 10.88 15.53 -3.60
N ALA A 149 11.91 15.41 -4.42
CA ALA A 149 11.83 14.78 -5.72
C ALA A 149 13.01 13.82 -5.90
N TRP A 150 12.74 12.66 -6.49
CA TRP A 150 13.74 11.67 -6.84
C TRP A 150 14.36 12.03 -8.20
N ASN A 151 15.67 11.91 -8.31
CA ASN A 151 16.41 12.05 -9.57
C ASN A 151 16.49 10.67 -10.24
N ASP A 152 15.34 10.14 -10.66
CA ASP A 152 15.31 8.94 -11.50
C ASP A 152 15.43 9.36 -12.96
N THR A 153 16.51 8.97 -13.62
CA THR A 153 16.73 9.10 -15.06
C THR A 153 16.29 7.86 -15.85
N THR A 154 15.84 6.81 -15.17
CA THR A 154 15.48 5.53 -15.80
C THR A 154 14.04 5.16 -15.48
N ILE A 155 13.16 5.34 -16.47
CA ILE A 155 11.99 4.50 -16.68
C ILE A 155 12.31 3.61 -17.89
#